data_AF-A0A9C9L142-F1
#
_entry.id   AF-A0A9C9L142-F1
#
_cell.length_a   1.000
_cell.length_b   1.000
_cell.length_c   1.000
_cell.angle_alpha   90.00
_cell.angle_beta   90.00
_cell.angle_gamma   90.00
#
_symmetry.space_group_name_H-M   'P 1'
#
loop_
_entity.id
_entity.type
_entity.pdbx_description
1 polymer ?
#
loop_
_entity_poly.entity_id
_entity_poly.type
_entity_poly.pdbx_seq_one_letter_code
_entity_poly.pdbx_strand_id
1 'polypeptide(L)'
;ISQRLIPLKGGEGRVPAVEIMLNTPLMSDLIFKGNVHEMKELMSKSNEYGMITFDQALFELYKSGYITYEDALRNADSINDLRLRIKLKGKDAKNTDLMKEVSGLKMEEDASDNKHRLR
;
A
#
# COMPACT_ATOMS: atom_id res chain seq x y z
N ILE A 1 14.09 -8.83 -8.46
CA ILE A 1 14.17 -8.73 -6.97
C ILE A 1 14.72 -7.36 -6.65
N SER A 2 14.08 -6.64 -5.75
CA SER A 2 14.56 -5.36 -5.22
C SER A 2 14.60 -5.43 -3.70
N GLN A 3 15.53 -4.73 -3.06
CA GLN A 3 15.68 -4.76 -1.61
C GLN A 3 15.97 -3.38 -1.02
N ARG A 4 15.47 -3.13 0.18
CA ARG A 4 15.76 -1.94 0.98
C ARG A 4 16.09 -2.34 2.42
N LEU A 5 17.24 -1.89 2.92
CA LEU A 5 17.68 -2.18 4.29
C LEU A 5 17.11 -1.16 5.26
N ILE A 6 16.22 -1.61 6.14
CA ILE A 6 15.52 -0.79 7.12
C ILE A 6 16.16 -0.99 8.49
N PRO A 7 16.39 0.06 9.30
CA PRO A 7 16.87 -0.09 10.67
C PRO A 7 15.97 -1.03 11.48
N LEU A 8 16.59 -1.91 12.28
CA LEU A 8 15.84 -2.74 13.22
C LEU A 8 15.27 -1.89 14.36
N LYS A 9 14.07 -2.25 14.80
CA LYS A 9 13.47 -1.72 16.03
C LYS A 9 14.37 -2.11 17.21
N GLY A 10 15.05 -1.11 17.80
CA GLY A 10 16.07 -1.31 18.83
C GLY A 10 17.45 -0.76 18.47
N GLY A 11 17.66 -0.37 17.21
CA GLY A 11 18.84 0.40 16.76
C GLY A 11 20.06 -0.42 16.34
N GLU A 12 20.15 -1.69 16.74
CA GLU A 12 21.25 -2.56 16.31
C GLU A 12 20.87 -3.38 15.06
N GLY A 13 21.55 -3.10 13.95
CA GLY A 13 21.39 -3.84 12.70
C GLY A 13 20.28 -3.34 11.77
N ARG A 14 20.07 -4.09 10.68
CA ARG A 14 19.07 -3.80 9.64
C ARG A 14 18.36 -5.06 9.18
N VAL A 15 17.13 -4.91 8.72
CA VAL A 15 16.33 -5.97 8.10
C VAL A 15 16.02 -5.61 6.64
N PRO A 16 16.13 -6.54 5.69
CA PRO A 16 15.75 -6.28 4.31
C PRO A 16 14.23 -6.33 4.14
N ALA A 17 13.64 -5.24 3.64
CA ALA A 17 12.36 -5.29 2.95
C ALA A 17 12.63 -5.73 1.50
N VAL A 18 12.03 -6.84 1.06
CA VAL A 18 12.28 -7.45 -0.25
C VAL A 18 11.03 -7.42 -1.10
N GLU A 19 11.16 -6.88 -2.30
CA GLU A 19 10.16 -6.93 -3.36
C GLU A 19 10.56 -7.98 -4.40
N ILE A 20 9.58 -8.79 -4.80
CA ILE A 20 9.73 -9.87 -5.75
C ILE A 20 8.72 -9.68 -6.88
N MET A 21 9.24 -9.46 -8.08
CA MET A 21 8.50 -9.46 -9.33
C MET A 21 8.98 -10.64 -10.17
N LEU A 22 8.05 -11.45 -10.67
CA LEU A 22 8.36 -12.55 -11.60
C LEU A 22 8.01 -12.13 -13.03
N ASN A 23 8.87 -12.48 -13.98
CA ASN A 23 8.64 -12.17 -15.39
C ASN A 23 7.66 -13.17 -16.03
N THR A 24 6.36 -12.98 -15.78
CA THR A 24 5.30 -13.73 -16.47
C THR A 24 5.09 -13.17 -17.89
N PRO A 25 4.43 -13.92 -18.81
CA PRO A 25 4.12 -13.39 -20.14
C PRO A 25 3.36 -12.06 -20.11
N LEU A 26 2.42 -11.91 -19.18
CA LEU A 26 1.69 -10.66 -18.97
C LEU A 26 2.61 -9.54 -18.45
N MET A 27 3.48 -9.82 -17.48
CA MET A 27 4.44 -8.82 -16.99
C MET A 27 5.38 -8.36 -18.10
N SER A 28 5.86 -9.29 -18.94
CA SER A 28 6.70 -8.96 -20.09
C SER A 28 5.99 -8.04 -21.09
N ASP A 29 4.70 -8.25 -21.34
CA ASP A 29 3.89 -7.40 -22.21
C ASP A 29 3.68 -6.00 -21.61
N LEU A 30 3.39 -5.90 -20.31
CA LEU A 30 3.30 -4.64 -19.60
C LEU A 30 4.62 -3.85 -19.66
N ILE A 31 5.76 -4.53 -19.53
CA ILE A 31 7.09 -3.93 -19.63
C ILE A 31 7.32 -3.38 -21.04
N PHE A 32 6.99 -4.16 -22.06
CA PHE A 32 7.15 -3.74 -23.46
C PHE A 32 6.31 -2.50 -23.80
N LYS A 33 5.09 -2.42 -23.26
CA LYS A 33 4.19 -1.28 -23.44
C LYS A 33 4.52 -0.06 -22.57
N GLY A 34 5.36 -0.24 -21.55
CA GLY A 34 5.68 0.81 -20.58
C GLY A 34 4.55 1.10 -19.57
N ASN A 35 3.60 0.16 -19.40
CA ASN A 35 2.44 0.34 -18.52
C ASN A 35 2.79 0.07 -17.05
N VAL A 36 3.65 0.92 -16.46
CA VAL A 36 4.20 0.72 -15.10
C VAL A 36 3.12 0.68 -14.01
N HIS A 37 2.05 1.46 -14.17
CA HIS A 37 0.96 1.49 -13.19
C HIS A 37 0.26 0.14 -13.03
N GLU A 38 0.03 -0.57 -14.15
CA GLU A 38 -0.60 -1.88 -14.16
C GLU A 38 0.31 -2.97 -13.56
N MET A 39 1.64 -2.80 -13.64
CA MET A 39 2.60 -3.74 -13.04
C MET A 39 2.44 -3.84 -11.53
N LYS A 40 2.31 -2.70 -10.84
CA LYS A 40 2.15 -2.67 -9.37
C LYS A 40 0.84 -3.36 -8.97
N GLU A 41 -0.24 -3.12 -9.71
CA GLU A 41 -1.52 -3.79 -9.47
C GLU A 41 -1.42 -5.30 -9.70
N LEU A 42 -0.81 -5.73 -10.80
CA LEU A 42 -0.58 -7.14 -11.10
C LEU A 42 0.21 -7.84 -10.00
N MET A 43 1.31 -7.23 -9.54
CA MET A 43 2.10 -7.78 -8.43
C MET A 43 1.28 -7.90 -7.16
N SER A 44 0.47 -6.88 -6.82
CA SER A 44 -0.34 -6.88 -5.59
C SER A 44 -1.40 -7.99 -5.52
N LYS A 45 -1.85 -8.48 -6.67
CA LYS A 45 -2.83 -9.57 -6.80
C LYS A 45 -2.19 -10.95 -6.96
N SER A 46 -0.92 -11.01 -7.35
CA SER A 46 -0.22 -12.26 -7.72
C SER A 46 0.61 -12.85 -6.58
N ASN A 47 0.20 -12.63 -5.33
CA ASN A 47 0.90 -13.13 -4.15
C ASN A 47 1.01 -14.66 -4.14
N GLU A 48 0.00 -15.36 -4.66
CA GLU A 48 -0.01 -16.83 -4.78
C GLU A 48 1.09 -17.36 -5.71
N TYR A 49 1.54 -16.55 -6.68
CA TYR A 49 2.66 -16.85 -7.55
C TYR A 49 4.01 -16.48 -6.92
N GLY A 50 4.03 -16.01 -5.67
CA GLY A 50 5.25 -15.60 -4.98
C GLY A 50 5.71 -14.17 -5.30
N MET A 51 4.88 -13.36 -5.95
CA MET A 51 5.15 -11.92 -6.07
C MET A 51 4.87 -11.23 -4.73
N ILE A 52 5.67 -10.23 -4.41
CA ILE A 52 5.56 -9.44 -3.18
C ILE A 52 5.90 -8.01 -3.55
N THR A 53 5.01 -7.06 -3.25
CA THR A 53 5.33 -5.63 -3.40
C THR A 53 6.08 -5.09 -2.19
N PHE A 54 6.81 -3.98 -2.35
CA PHE A 54 7.48 -3.31 -1.23
C PHE A 54 6.52 -2.97 -0.07
N ASP A 55 5.35 -2.42 -0.37
CA ASP A 55 4.36 -2.07 0.66
C ASP A 55 3.86 -3.31 1.44
N GLN A 56 3.77 -4.48 0.79
CA GLN A 56 3.44 -5.74 1.47
C GLN A 56 4.60 -6.21 2.37
N ALA A 57 5.84 -6.13 1.90
CA ALA A 57 7.02 -6.49 2.69
C ALA A 57 7.17 -5.58 3.93
N LEU A 58 7.01 -4.27 3.78
CA LEU A 58 7.06 -3.31 4.89
C LEU A 58 5.95 -3.56 5.92
N PHE A 59 4.73 -3.86 5.45
CA PHE A 59 3.61 -4.21 6.33
C PHE A 59 3.93 -5.43 7.20
N GLU A 60 4.45 -6.52 6.61
CA GLU A 60 4.78 -7.73 7.37
C GLU A 60 5.96 -7.52 8.32
N LEU A 61 6.98 -6.74 7.94
CA LEU A 61 8.09 -6.37 8.83
C LEU A 61 7.60 -5.57 10.04
N TYR A 62 6.72 -4.59 9.84
CA TYR A 62 6.10 -3.82 10.92
C TYR A 62 5.26 -4.72 11.83
N LYS A 63 4.37 -5.52 11.25
CA LYS A 63 3.47 -6.43 11.97
C LYS A 63 4.22 -7.47 12.79
N SER A 64 5.39 -7.91 12.31
CA SER A 64 6.30 -8.84 13.00
C SER A 64 7.17 -8.14 14.06
N GLY A 65 7.13 -6.81 14.14
CA GLY A 65 7.84 -6.02 15.14
C GLY A 65 9.31 -5.73 14.80
N TYR A 66 9.76 -6.03 13.59
CA TYR A 66 11.16 -5.80 13.18
C TYR A 66 11.49 -4.32 12.93
N ILE A 67 10.50 -3.52 12.50
CA ILE A 67 10.69 -2.09 12.18
C ILE A 67 9.66 -1.24 12.89
N THR A 68 9.95 0.05 13.06
CA THR A 68 9.01 1.02 13.64
C THR A 68 7.91 1.40 12.64
N TYR A 69 6.82 1.98 13.13
CA TYR A 69 5.76 2.50 12.27
C TYR A 69 6.28 3.63 11.37
N GLU A 70 7.10 4.50 11.95
CA GLU A 70 7.73 5.63 11.29
C GLU A 70 8.67 5.16 10.17
N ASP A 71 9.48 4.12 10.43
CA ASP A 71 10.37 3.55 9.42
C ASP A 71 9.59 2.84 8.31
N ALA A 72 8.49 2.16 8.64
CA ALA A 72 7.62 1.55 7.65
C ALA A 72 7.02 2.60 6.70
N LEU A 73 6.46 3.69 7.24
CA LEU A 73 5.87 4.77 6.43
C LEU A 73 6.91 5.56 5.63
N ARG A 74 8.08 5.84 6.21
CA ARG A 74 9.16 6.57 5.52
C ARG A 74 9.64 5.84 4.28
N ASN A 75 9.54 4.51 4.27
CA ASN A 75 10.01 3.67 3.18
C ASN A 75 8.90 3.16 2.27
N ALA A 76 7.64 3.49 2.53
CA ALA A 76 6.52 3.07 1.70
C ALA A 76 6.54 3.76 0.33
N ASP A 77 6.15 3.02 -0.71
CA ASP A 77 5.91 3.62 -2.03
C ASP A 77 4.53 4.29 -2.06
N SER A 78 3.59 3.78 -1.25
CA SER A 78 2.26 4.35 -1.07
C SER A 78 1.95 4.54 0.42
N ILE A 79 2.40 5.67 0.98
CA ILE A 79 2.30 6.00 2.42
C ILE A 79 0.86 5.85 2.94
N ASN A 80 -0.12 6.41 2.21
CA ASN A 80 -1.52 6.38 2.62
C ASN A 80 -2.09 4.95 2.66
N ASP A 81 -1.80 4.15 1.64
CA ASP A 81 -2.27 2.76 1.55
C ASP A 81 -1.64 1.89 2.64
N LEU A 82 -0.34 2.05 2.89
CA LEU A 82 0.35 1.33 3.95
C LEU A 82 -0.19 1.73 5.32
N ARG A 83 -0.38 3.04 5.57
CA ARG A 83 -1.00 3.55 6.80
C ARG A 83 -2.38 2.96 7.03
N LEU A 84 -3.25 2.99 6.01
CA LEU A 84 -4.60 2.43 6.09
C LEU A 84 -4.54 0.93 6.37
N ARG A 85 -3.67 0.19 5.67
CA ARG A 85 -3.48 -1.25 5.88
C ARG A 85 -3.00 -1.57 7.29
N ILE A 86 -2.07 -0.79 7.84
CA ILE A 86 -1.59 -0.92 9.22
C ILE A 86 -2.73 -0.69 10.22
N LYS A 87 -3.54 0.36 10.05
CA LYS A 87 -4.70 0.63 10.92
C LYS A 87 -5.74 -0.50 10.88
N LEU A 88 -6.04 -1.04 9.69
CA LEU A 88 -7.09 -2.05 9.51
C LEU A 88 -6.67 -3.47 9.91
N LYS A 89 -5.40 -3.84 9.72
CA LYS A 89 -4.89 -5.21 9.91
C LYS A 89 -3.87 -5.33 11.05
N GLY A 90 -3.44 -4.22 11.64
CA GLY A 90 -2.53 -4.21 12.78
C GLY A 90 -3.19 -4.76 14.04
N LYS A 91 -2.38 -5.15 15.03
CA LYS A 91 -2.87 -5.58 16.35
C LYS A 91 -3.72 -4.50 17.05
N ASP A 92 -3.59 -3.25 16.60
CA ASP A 92 -4.35 -2.08 17.06
C ASP A 92 -5.78 -1.99 16.48
N ALA A 93 -6.12 -2.79 15.45
CA ALA A 93 -7.47 -2.84 14.87
C ALA A 93 -8.54 -3.30 15.88
N LYS A 94 -8.14 -3.86 17.02
CA LYS A 94 -9.06 -4.24 18.09
C LYS A 94 -9.51 -3.08 18.98
N ASN A 95 -8.96 -1.86 18.85
CA ASN A 95 -9.21 -0.80 19.82
C ASN A 95 -9.45 0.61 19.24
N THR A 96 -9.94 0.77 18.01
CA THR A 96 -10.22 2.13 17.51
C THR A 96 -11.48 2.25 16.65
N ASP A 97 -12.26 3.24 17.05
CA ASP A 97 -13.54 3.79 16.58
C ASP A 97 -13.48 4.25 15.09
N LEU A 98 -13.19 3.32 14.16
CA LEU A 98 -13.01 3.56 12.72
C LEU A 98 -14.25 4.19 12.05
N MET A 99 -15.44 4.05 12.64
CA MET A 99 -16.66 4.66 12.10
C MET A 99 -16.72 6.18 12.30
N LYS A 100 -15.99 6.75 13.27
CA LYS A 100 -16.01 8.20 13.51
C LYS A 100 -15.26 9.01 12.46
N GLU A 101 -14.09 8.54 12.01
CA GLU A 101 -13.22 9.29 11.10
C GLU A 101 -13.76 9.27 9.64
N VAL A 102 -14.39 8.17 9.22
CA VAL A 102 -15.00 8.04 7.88
C VAL A 102 -16.29 8.86 7.76
N SER A 103 -17.04 9.03 8.86
CA SER A 103 -18.27 9.85 8.90
C SER A 103 -18.02 11.36 8.70
N GLY A 104 -16.78 11.82 8.86
CA GLY A 104 -16.36 13.21 8.63
C GLY A 104 -16.12 13.57 7.17
N LEU A 105 -15.97 12.59 6.28
CA LEU A 105 -15.86 12.79 4.83
C LEU A 105 -17.26 12.80 4.22
N LYS A 106 -18.01 13.90 4.44
CA LYS A 106 -19.19 14.17 3.61
C LYS A 106 -18.70 14.53 2.22
N MET A 107 -19.10 13.74 1.23
CA MET A 107 -19.03 14.13 -0.17
C MET A 107 -19.89 15.39 -0.34
N GLU A 108 -19.29 16.51 -0.73
CA GLU A 108 -20.06 17.61 -1.31
C GLU A 108 -20.61 17.07 -2.63
N GLU A 109 -21.94 16.93 -2.72
CA GLU A 109 -22.60 16.79 -4.00
C GLU A 109 -22.38 18.08 -4.77
N ASP A 110 -21.56 18.02 -5.82
CA ASP A 110 -21.41 19.09 -6.80
C ASP A 110 -22.78 19.41 -7.42
N ALA A 111 -23.45 20.43 -6.87
CA ALA A 111 -24.63 21.02 -7.46
C ALA A 111 -24.21 21.93 -8.63
N SER A 112 -23.98 21.33 -9.80
CA SER A 112 -23.93 22.08 -11.06
C SER A 112 -24.70 21.38 -12.17
N ASP A 113 -25.56 22.17 -12.83
CA ASP A 113 -26.24 21.93 -14.10
C ASP A 113 -27.53 21.12 -14.13
N ASN A 114 -28.63 21.80 -13.77
CA ASN A 114 -29.79 21.80 -14.67
C ASN A 114 -30.60 23.11 -14.58
N LYS A 115 -30.16 24.15 -15.29
CA LYS A 115 -30.95 25.38 -15.46
C LYS A 115 -31.05 25.77 -16.93
N HIS A 116 -31.51 24.87 -17.80
CA HIS A 116 -32.17 25.27 -19.06
C HIS A 116 -33.00 24.13 -19.65
N ARG A 117 -34.29 24.10 -19.30
CA ARG A 117 -35.39 23.70 -20.17
C ARG A 117 -36.70 23.83 -19.40
N LEU A 118 -37.48 24.85 -19.77
CA LEU A 118 -38.94 25.00 -19.66
C LEU A 118 -39.30 26.47 -19.42
N ARG A 119 -39.18 27.27 -20.48
CA ARG A 119 -40.20 28.22 -20.92
C ARG A 119 -40.14 28.32 -22.44
#